data_AF-A0A7D6DIS9-F1
#
_entry.id   AF-A0A7D6DIS9-F1
#
_cell.length_a   1.000
_cell.length_b   1.000
_cell.length_c   1.000
_cell.angle_alpha   90.00
_cell.angle_beta   90.00
_cell.angle_gamma   90.00
#
_symmetry.space_group_name_H-M   'P 1'
#
loop_
_entity.id
_entity.type
_entity.pdbx_description
1 polymer ?
#
loop_
_entity_poly.entity_id
_entity_poly.type
_entity_poly.pdbx_seq_one_letter_code
_entity_poly.pdbx_strand_id
1 'polypeptide(L)'
;MVNKVTKEQILERLHKNYQSEKAMSAYTKQQWRTLIEKEIQDLNSISNAAILKIQRPVKVQPIARVWYANEKQQVQYACPLPLLSFSSDTNHLTTLGTLTDYDINNIKIKHKPKNKKLKLIIARLHLYQEI
;
A
#
# COMPACT_ATOMS: atom_id res chain seq x y z
N MET A 1 0.39 0.44 -0.72
CA MET A 1 -0.04 -0.91 -1.11
C MET A 1 -1.11 -1.36 -0.14
N VAL A 2 -2.19 -1.96 -0.66
CA VAL A 2 -3.27 -2.51 0.17
C VAL A 2 -3.35 -4.00 -0.16
N ASN A 3 -3.27 -4.85 0.85
CA ASN A 3 -3.42 -6.29 0.69
C ASN A 3 -4.46 -6.82 1.68
N LYS A 4 -5.51 -7.49 1.20
CA LYS A 4 -6.49 -8.16 2.06
C LYS A 4 -5.89 -9.45 2.60
N VAL A 5 -6.11 -9.72 3.88
CA VAL A 5 -5.53 -10.88 4.58
C VAL A 5 -6.60 -11.50 5.46
N THR A 6 -6.50 -12.80 5.70
CA THR A 6 -7.39 -13.46 6.68
C THR A 6 -6.77 -13.45 8.07
N LYS A 7 -7.59 -13.69 9.09
CA LYS A 7 -7.14 -13.79 10.48
C LYS A 7 -6.14 -14.94 10.65
N GLU A 8 -6.42 -16.08 10.03
CA GLU A 8 -5.61 -17.31 10.10
C GLU A 8 -4.22 -17.07 9.50
N GLN A 9 -4.13 -16.41 8.33
CA GLN A 9 -2.86 -16.09 7.69
C GLN A 9 -1.97 -15.19 8.57
N ILE A 10 -2.57 -14.29 9.35
CA ILE A 10 -1.83 -13.43 10.27
C ILE A 10 -1.44 -14.20 11.52
N LEU A 11 -2.33 -15.00 12.10
CA LEU A 11 -2.02 -15.86 13.26
C LEU A 11 -0.86 -16.81 12.95
N GLU A 12 -0.88 -17.48 11.80
CA GLU A 12 0.20 -18.38 11.37
C GLU A 12 1.55 -17.64 11.29
N ARG A 13 1.56 -16.43 10.72
CA ARG A 13 2.76 -15.58 10.69
C ARG A 13 3.22 -15.16 12.08
N LEU A 14 2.30 -14.86 13.00
CA LEU A 14 2.64 -14.49 14.37
C LEU A 14 3.22 -15.68 15.14
N HIS A 15 2.62 -16.87 15.04
CA HIS A 15 3.14 -18.09 15.66
C HIS A 15 4.53 -18.47 15.13
N LYS A 16 4.75 -18.35 13.81
CA LYS A 16 6.08 -18.57 13.22
C LYS A 16 7.12 -17.58 13.77
N ASN A 17 6.74 -16.31 13.97
CA ASN A 17 7.63 -15.31 14.57
C ASN A 17 7.88 -15.58 16.05
N TYR A 18 6.88 -16.08 16.79
CA TYR A 18 6.98 -16.41 18.21
C TYR A 18 7.99 -17.55 18.47
N GLN A 19 7.96 -18.57 17.61
CA GLN A 19 8.87 -19.72 17.66
C GLN A 19 10.29 -19.36 17.21
N SER A 20 10.48 -18.27 16.46
CA SER A 20 11.80 -17.84 16.00
C SER A 20 12.67 -17.39 17.17
N GLU A 21 13.97 -17.71 17.10
CA GLU A 21 14.95 -17.22 18.07
C GLU A 21 15.35 -15.76 17.84
N LYS A 22 14.98 -15.20 16.68
CA LYS A 22 15.33 -13.84 16.28
C LYS A 22 14.35 -12.84 16.90
N ALA A 23 14.89 -11.97 17.74
CA ALA A 23 14.21 -10.74 18.14
C ALA A 23 14.45 -9.63 17.10
N MET A 24 13.55 -8.64 17.03
CA MET A 24 13.87 -7.40 16.32
C MET A 24 14.99 -6.65 17.06
N SER A 25 15.83 -5.93 16.32
CA SER A 25 17.04 -5.27 16.84
C SER A 25 16.83 -4.35 18.04
N ALA A 26 15.63 -3.80 18.21
CA ALA A 26 15.28 -2.87 19.30
C ALA A 26 14.77 -3.57 20.58
N TYR A 27 14.60 -4.90 20.60
CA TYR A 27 13.97 -5.62 21.70
C TYR A 27 14.83 -6.79 22.17
N THR A 28 14.78 -7.08 23.48
CA THR A 28 15.25 -8.38 23.98
C THR A 28 14.31 -9.50 23.53
N LYS A 29 14.79 -10.75 23.52
CA LYS A 29 13.99 -11.93 23.16
C LYS A 29 12.70 -12.04 23.99
N GLN A 30 12.77 -11.75 25.28
CA GLN A 30 11.62 -11.80 26.18
C GLN A 30 10.60 -10.70 25.85
N GLN A 31 11.05 -9.45 25.72
CA GLN A 31 10.19 -8.34 25.33
C GLN A 31 9.49 -8.59 23.99
N TRP A 32 10.24 -9.14 23.02
CA TRP A 32 9.71 -9.47 21.71
C TRP A 32 8.61 -10.54 21.77
N ARG A 33 8.79 -11.59 22.57
CA ARG A 33 7.78 -12.62 22.77
C ARG A 33 6.52 -12.08 23.43
N THR A 34 6.65 -11.27 24.47
CA THR A 34 5.50 -10.63 25.15
C THR A 34 4.72 -9.73 24.19
N LEU A 35 5.40 -9.00 23.31
CA LEU A 35 4.74 -8.21 22.27
C LEU A 35 3.96 -9.08 21.29
N ILE A 36 4.54 -10.18 20.81
CA ILE A 36 3.86 -11.09 19.88
C ILE A 36 2.66 -11.77 20.56
N GLU A 37 2.77 -12.19 21.83
CA GLU A 37 1.65 -12.76 22.60
C GLU A 37 0.49 -11.79 22.68
N LYS A 38 0.77 -10.52 22.99
CA LYS A 38 -0.25 -9.48 23.01
C LYS A 38 -0.90 -9.29 21.64
N GLU A 39 -0.11 -9.25 20.56
CA GLU A 39 -0.63 -9.16 19.19
C GLU A 39 -1.53 -10.35 18.82
N ILE A 40 -1.17 -11.57 19.25
CA ILE A 40 -2.00 -12.78 19.07
C ILE A 40 -3.32 -12.65 19.84
N GLN A 41 -3.28 -12.18 21.09
CA GLN A 41 -4.47 -11.96 21.91
C GLN A 41 -5.40 -10.90 21.30
N ASP A 42 -4.84 -9.77 20.86
CA ASP A 42 -5.58 -8.69 20.21
C ASP A 42 -6.28 -9.21 18.94
N LEU A 43 -5.58 -10.02 18.13
CA LEU A 43 -6.14 -10.62 16.92
C LEU A 43 -7.22 -11.66 17.23
N ASN A 44 -7.06 -12.45 18.29
CA ASN A 44 -8.04 -13.44 18.72
C ASN A 44 -9.36 -12.80 19.19
N SER A 45 -9.32 -11.59 19.76
CA SER A 45 -10.51 -10.83 20.17
C SER A 45 -11.42 -10.41 19.00
N ILE A 46 -10.90 -10.45 17.77
CA ILE A 46 -11.61 -10.01 16.57
C ILE A 46 -12.40 -11.18 15.97
N SER A 47 -13.62 -10.92 15.50
CA SER A 47 -14.45 -11.89 14.79
C SER A 47 -13.78 -12.42 13.52
N ASN A 48 -13.96 -13.71 13.21
CA ASN A 48 -13.41 -14.32 11.99
C ASN A 48 -14.02 -13.73 10.70
N ALA A 49 -15.20 -13.11 10.78
CA ALA A 49 -15.84 -12.42 9.66
C ALA A 49 -15.30 -11.00 9.42
N ALA A 50 -14.36 -10.51 10.25
CA ALA A 50 -13.80 -9.17 10.11
C ALA A 50 -12.93 -9.06 8.85
N ILE A 51 -13.08 -7.95 8.12
CA ILE A 51 -12.25 -7.66 6.95
C ILE A 51 -10.92 -7.05 7.44
N LEU A 52 -9.84 -7.82 7.32
CA LEU A 52 -8.50 -7.38 7.64
C LEU A 52 -7.71 -7.01 6.38
N LYS A 53 -6.91 -5.95 6.47
CA LYS A 53 -5.99 -5.55 5.41
C LYS A 53 -4.72 -4.93 5.93
N ILE A 54 -3.62 -5.21 5.23
CA ILE A 54 -2.34 -4.54 5.43
C ILE A 54 -2.32 -3.32 4.51
N GLN A 55 -2.21 -2.12 5.08
CA GLN A 55 -2.17 -0.87 4.33
C GLN A 55 -0.91 -0.07 4.66
N ARG A 56 0.02 -0.05 3.72
CA ARG A 56 1.29 0.70 3.83
C ARG A 56 1.34 1.86 2.85
N PRO A 57 1.88 3.03 3.24
CA PRO A 57 2.17 4.11 2.31
C PRO A 57 3.08 3.60 1.18
N VAL A 58 2.77 3.98 -0.05
CA VAL A 58 3.72 3.84 -1.16
C VAL A 58 4.51 5.15 -1.20
N LYS A 59 5.85 5.04 -1.24
CA LYS A 59 6.68 6.23 -1.46
C LYS A 59 6.25 6.89 -2.77
N VAL A 60 6.29 8.22 -2.82
CA VAL A 60 5.89 9.00 -4.00
C VAL A 60 6.63 8.49 -5.23
N GLN A 61 5.88 8.25 -6.31
CA GLN A 61 6.40 7.73 -7.57
C GLN A 61 5.85 8.56 -8.74
N PRO A 62 6.64 8.76 -9.80
CA PRO A 62 6.16 9.40 -11.02
C PRO A 62 5.16 8.48 -11.74
N ILE A 63 4.16 9.11 -12.33
CA ILE A 63 3.14 8.46 -13.14
C ILE A 63 3.02 9.21 -14.47
N ALA A 64 2.86 8.45 -15.55
CA ALA A 64 2.56 9.01 -16.86
C ALA A 64 1.07 8.79 -17.17
N ARG A 65 0.43 9.78 -17.78
CA ARG A 65 -0.96 9.69 -18.22
C ARG A 65 -1.00 9.87 -19.72
N VAL A 66 -1.60 8.90 -20.40
CA VAL A 66 -1.68 8.87 -21.86
C VAL A 66 -3.14 8.97 -22.28
N TRP A 67 -3.39 9.79 -23.29
CA TRP A 67 -4.67 9.87 -23.99
C TRP A 67 -4.46 9.36 -25.40
N TYR A 68 -5.27 8.39 -25.81
CA TYR A 68 -5.30 7.88 -27.18
C TYR A 68 -6.40 8.62 -27.94
N ALA A 69 -6.12 9.12 -29.14
CA ALA A 69 -7.09 9.91 -29.90
C ALA A 69 -8.42 9.19 -30.14
N ASN A 70 -8.37 7.86 -30.27
CA ASN A 70 -9.53 7.01 -30.54
C ASN A 70 -10.28 6.60 -29.26
N GLU A 71 -9.73 6.89 -28.07
CA GLU A 71 -10.30 6.50 -26.79
C GLU A 71 -10.66 7.72 -25.94
N LYS A 72 -11.86 7.72 -25.37
CA LYS A 72 -12.28 8.78 -24.44
C LYS A 72 -11.75 8.59 -23.02
N GLN A 73 -10.91 7.58 -22.79
CA GLN A 73 -10.43 7.21 -21.48
C GLN A 73 -8.93 7.48 -21.35
N GLN A 74 -8.56 8.08 -20.22
CA GLN A 74 -7.17 8.27 -19.83
C GLN A 74 -6.61 6.97 -19.23
N VAL A 75 -5.44 6.54 -19.71
CA VAL A 75 -4.69 5.42 -19.14
C VAL A 75 -3.53 5.94 -18.30
N GLN A 76 -3.30 5.32 -17.14
CA GLN A 76 -2.22 5.68 -16.22
C GLN A 76 -1.18 4.56 -16.13
N TYR A 77 0.08 4.92 -16.37
CA TYR A 77 1.23 4.03 -16.23
C TYR A 77 2.12 4.47 -15.07
N ALA A 78 2.68 3.51 -14.34
CA ALA A 78 3.83 3.79 -13.50
C ALA A 78 5.01 4.14 -14.41
N CYS A 79 5.77 5.19 -14.09
CA CYS A 79 6.85 5.69 -14.95
C CYS A 79 8.21 5.65 -14.25
N PRO A 80 8.69 4.49 -13.74
CA PRO A 80 10.03 4.38 -13.17
C PRO A 80 11.13 4.44 -14.25
N LEU A 81 10.76 4.15 -15.51
CA LEU A 81 11.62 4.20 -16.68
C LEU A 81 10.92 5.03 -17.78
N PRO A 82 11.68 5.56 -18.76
CA PRO A 82 11.11 6.27 -19.90
C PRO A 82 10.13 5.38 -20.69
N LEU A 83 9.05 5.98 -21.19
CA LEU A 83 8.11 5.32 -22.09
C LEU A 83 8.56 5.48 -23.54
N LEU A 84 8.43 4.42 -24.33
CA LEU A 84 8.68 4.44 -25.77
C LEU A 84 7.34 4.61 -26.50
N SER A 85 7.23 5.69 -27.28
CA SER A 85 6.08 5.97 -28.12
C SER A 85 6.45 5.72 -29.57
N PHE A 86 5.73 4.82 -30.23
CA PHE A 86 5.88 4.56 -31.66
C PHE A 86 4.70 5.22 -32.39
N SER A 87 4.99 6.03 -33.40
CA SER A 87 3.98 6.59 -34.29
C SER A 87 4.34 6.23 -35.72
N SER A 88 3.36 5.71 -36.48
CA SER A 88 3.48 5.51 -37.93
C SER A 88 3.26 6.81 -38.71
N ASP A 89 2.67 7.82 -38.06
CA ASP A 89 2.36 9.10 -38.68
C ASP A 89 3.33 10.17 -38.17
N THR A 90 4.07 10.78 -39.10
CA THR A 90 5.04 11.85 -38.80
C THR A 90 4.38 13.22 -38.61
N ASN A 91 3.13 13.39 -39.04
CA ASN A 91 2.41 14.67 -38.95
C ASN A 91 1.66 14.81 -37.62
N HIS A 92 1.33 13.70 -36.96
CA HIS A 92 0.66 13.68 -35.66
C HIS A 92 1.63 13.27 -34.54
N LEU A 93 2.48 14.22 -34.15
CA LEU A 93 3.40 14.03 -33.02
C LEU A 93 2.64 14.02 -31.68
N THR A 94 2.99 13.08 -30.81
CA THR A 94 2.47 12.99 -29.45
C THR A 94 2.77 14.27 -28.67
N THR A 95 1.73 14.93 -28.16
CA THR A 95 1.92 16.08 -27.26
C THR A 95 2.45 15.61 -25.91
N LEU A 96 3.61 16.12 -25.50
CA LEU A 96 4.25 15.78 -24.22
C LEU A 96 4.06 16.90 -23.20
N GLY A 97 3.67 16.53 -21.99
CA GLY A 97 3.69 17.43 -20.83
C GLY A 97 5.02 17.37 -20.08
N THR A 98 5.21 18.26 -19.11
CA THR A 98 6.37 18.26 -18.22
C THR A 98 6.01 17.71 -16.84
N LEU A 99 6.98 17.07 -16.18
CA LEU A 99 6.89 16.68 -14.78
C LEU A 99 7.56 17.76 -13.93
N THR A 100 6.78 18.46 -13.11
CA THR A 100 7.31 19.48 -12.19
C THR A 100 7.90 18.84 -10.93
N ASP A 101 8.73 19.60 -10.22
CA ASP A 101 9.27 19.18 -8.93
C ASP A 101 8.15 18.85 -7.92
N TYR A 102 8.40 17.83 -7.10
CA TYR A 102 7.45 17.36 -6.11
C TYR A 102 7.50 18.22 -4.84
N ASP A 103 6.36 18.79 -4.47
CA ASP A 103 6.14 19.49 -3.19
C ASP A 103 5.01 18.82 -2.41
N ILE A 104 5.35 18.22 -1.27
CA ILE A 104 4.40 17.51 -0.39
C ILE A 104 3.34 18.45 0.23
N ASN A 105 3.67 19.72 0.40
CA ASN A 105 2.80 20.70 1.06
C ASN A 105 1.82 21.35 0.07
N ASN A 106 2.05 21.21 -1.24
CA ASN A 106 1.29 21.86 -2.30
C ASN A 106 0.60 20.86 -3.25
N ILE A 107 0.15 19.71 -2.70
CA ILE A 107 -0.54 18.69 -3.50
C ILE A 107 -2.00 19.13 -3.75
N LYS A 108 -2.30 19.50 -5.00
CA LYS A 108 -3.66 19.87 -5.45
C LYS A 108 -4.51 18.63 -5.74
N ILE A 109 -5.26 18.16 -4.76
CA ILE A 109 -6.17 17.01 -4.91
C ILE A 109 -7.51 17.49 -5.48
N LYS A 110 -7.81 17.16 -6.74
CA LYS A 110 -9.09 17.52 -7.38
C LYS A 110 -10.28 16.78 -6.76
N HIS A 111 -10.17 15.45 -6.64
CA HIS A 111 -11.22 14.60 -6.09
C HIS A 111 -10.58 13.56 -5.17
N LYS A 112 -11.06 13.49 -3.93
CA LYS A 112 -10.61 12.50 -2.93
C LYS A 112 -11.83 11.67 -2.49
N PRO A 113 -11.93 10.40 -2.91
CA PRO A 113 -13.03 9.55 -2.46
C PRO A 113 -12.96 9.35 -0.94
N LYS A 114 -14.13 9.23 -0.30
CA LYS A 114 -14.22 8.90 1.12
C LYS A 114 -13.77 7.45 1.32
N ASN A 115 -12.69 7.27 2.08
CA ASN A 115 -12.25 5.94 2.47
C ASN A 115 -13.12 5.38 3.60
N LYS A 116 -13.31 4.06 3.61
CA LYS A 116 -13.91 3.34 4.73
C LYS A 116 -13.07 3.55 6.00
N LYS A 117 -13.73 3.55 7.17
CA LYS A 117 -13.04 3.74 8.44
C LYS A 117 -12.21 2.51 8.76
N LEU A 118 -11.02 2.74 9.32
CA LEU A 118 -10.05 1.71 9.63
C LEU A 118 -9.59 1.84 11.07
N LYS A 119 -9.58 0.72 11.78
CA LYS A 119 -8.99 0.60 13.10
C LYS A 119 -7.67 -0.12 13.00
N LEU A 120 -6.61 0.50 13.51
CA LEU A 120 -5.30 -0.12 13.58
C LEU A 120 -5.32 -1.24 14.64
N ILE A 121 -4.92 -2.45 14.25
CA ILE A 121 -4.83 -3.60 15.15
C ILE A 121 -3.37 -3.84 15.53
N ILE A 122 -2.49 -4.01 14.54
CA ILE A 122 -1.06 -4.24 14.78
C ILE A 122 -0.25 -3.18 14.03
N ALA A 123 0.38 -2.27 14.79
CA ALA A 123 1.12 -1.13 14.27
C ALA A 123 2.27 -1.53 13.34
N ARG A 124 3.17 -2.42 13.79
CA ARG A 124 4.37 -2.82 13.03
C ARG A 124 4.05 -3.49 11.69
N LEU A 125 2.90 -4.17 11.60
CA LEU A 125 2.47 -4.84 10.38
C LEU A 125 1.69 -3.90 9.45
N HIS A 126 1.27 -2.73 9.96
CA HIS A 126 0.26 -1.88 9.35
C HIS A 126 -1.04 -2.66 9.08
N LEU A 127 -1.45 -3.49 10.04
CA LEU A 127 -2.65 -4.31 9.96
C LEU A 127 -3.85 -3.53 10.48
N TYR A 128 -4.89 -3.42 9.65
CA TYR A 128 -6.12 -2.71 9.97
C TYR A 128 -7.34 -3.60 9.82
N GLN A 129 -8.35 -3.32 10.63
CA GLN A 129 -9.71 -3.81 10.49
C GLN A 129 -10.59 -2.72 9.87
N GLU A 130 -11.45 -3.12 8.92
CA GLU A 130 -12.49 -2.25 8.36
C GLU A 130 -13.70 -2.17 9.30
N ILE A 131 -14.19 -0.94 9.56
CA ILE A 131 -15.37 -0.64 10.40
C ILE A 131 -16.37 0.17 9.58
#